data_AF-A0A2V7HCQ3-F1
#
_entry.id   AF-A0A2V7HCQ3-F1
#
_cell.length_a   1.000
_cell.length_b   1.000
_cell.length_c   1.000
_cell.angle_alpha   90.00
_cell.angle_beta   90.00
_cell.angle_gamma   90.00
#
_symmetry.space_group_name_H-M   'P 1'
#
loop_
_entity.id
_entity.type
_entity.pdbx_description
1 polymer ?
#
loop_
_entity_poly.entity_id
_entity_poly.type
_entity_poly.pdbx_seq_one_letter_code
_entity_poly.pdbx_strand_id
1 'polypeptide(L)'
;VYLEGLVDIAAKRGLETISIINEDTLFPKASAKGTADLAKKAGLQVVFQEAYPKGHADFAALLTKVKASNADVLAAATYFDDAVAIARQMKDLNVNPKMFGLTVGGDIPKFHEDLKQTAEYIYGATQWEPTLPYPGAKEFATAFQKAFNHEPSYHAAAGYAGCMIYAEGVRRAGALGS
;
A
#
# COMPACT_ATOMS: atom_id res chain seq x y z
N VAL A 1 -10.01 -2.74 -4.54
CA VAL A 1 -8.67 -2.67 -5.19
C VAL A 1 -7.69 -2.03 -4.21
N TYR A 2 -6.40 -2.39 -4.17
CA TYR A 2 -5.48 -1.88 -3.14
C TYR A 2 -5.48 -0.33 -3.03
N LEU A 3 -5.36 0.39 -4.15
CA LEU A 3 -5.32 1.87 -4.15
C LEU A 3 -6.70 2.52 -4.33
N GLU A 4 -7.79 1.81 -4.03
CA GLU A 4 -9.15 2.35 -4.13
C GLU A 4 -9.37 3.56 -3.23
N GLY A 5 -8.92 3.50 -1.97
CA GLY A 5 -8.99 4.62 -1.04
C GLY A 5 -8.22 5.85 -1.53
N LEU A 6 -7.07 5.64 -2.18
CA LEU A 6 -6.29 6.74 -2.79
C LEU A 6 -7.10 7.45 -3.89
N VAL A 7 -7.71 6.67 -4.78
CA VAL A 7 -8.53 7.20 -5.89
C VAL A 7 -9.76 7.93 -5.36
N ASP A 8 -10.45 7.38 -4.37
CA ASP A 8 -11.63 7.99 -3.75
C ASP A 8 -11.29 9.34 -3.08
N ILE A 9 -10.20 9.39 -2.30
CA ILE A 9 -9.74 10.63 -1.66
C ILE A 9 -9.33 11.67 -2.72
N ALA A 10 -8.62 11.24 -3.77
CA ALA A 10 -8.20 12.14 -4.85
C ALA A 10 -9.41 12.76 -5.56
N ALA A 11 -10.42 11.96 -5.90
CA ALA A 11 -11.66 12.44 -6.52
C ALA A 11 -12.40 13.42 -5.60
N LYS A 12 -12.54 13.10 -4.30
CA LYS A 12 -13.18 13.98 -3.30
C LYS A 12 -12.44 15.30 -3.10
N ARG A 13 -11.13 15.34 -3.37
CA ARG A 13 -10.29 16.54 -3.32
C ARG A 13 -10.26 17.32 -4.63
N GLY A 14 -10.99 16.87 -5.66
CA GLY A 14 -11.02 17.51 -6.97
C GLY A 14 -9.70 17.39 -7.75
N LEU A 15 -8.92 16.33 -7.51
CA LEU A 15 -7.75 16.02 -8.33
C LEU A 15 -8.20 15.32 -9.61
N GLU A 16 -7.56 15.67 -10.74
CA GLU A 16 -8.06 15.28 -12.06
C GLU A 16 -7.14 14.27 -12.75
N THR A 17 -5.85 14.25 -12.42
CA THR A 17 -4.84 13.47 -13.16
C THR A 17 -4.08 12.51 -12.27
N ILE A 18 -3.83 11.30 -12.78
CA ILE A 18 -3.08 10.25 -12.09
C ILE A 18 -2.01 9.64 -12.98
N SER A 19 -0.84 9.44 -12.39
CA SER A 19 0.25 8.65 -12.92
C SER A 19 0.34 7.32 -12.16
N ILE A 20 0.60 6.22 -12.87
CA ILE A 20 0.64 4.88 -12.28
C ILE A 20 1.98 4.23 -12.61
N ILE A 21 2.69 3.76 -11.59
CA ILE A 21 3.90 2.95 -11.78
C ILE A 21 3.74 1.60 -11.11
N ASN A 22 4.31 0.54 -11.67
CA ASN A 22 4.24 -0.77 -11.05
C ASN A 22 5.44 -1.68 -11.30
N GLU A 23 5.76 -2.54 -10.33
CA GLU A 23 6.67 -3.67 -10.60
C GLU A 23 5.99 -4.66 -11.57
N ASP A 24 6.73 -5.26 -12.50
CA ASP A 24 6.20 -6.18 -13.51
C ASP A 24 5.99 -7.61 -12.97
N THR A 25 5.29 -7.73 -11.84
CA THR A 25 4.83 -9.01 -11.28
C THR A 25 3.31 -9.06 -11.17
N LEU A 26 2.75 -10.27 -10.96
CA LEU A 26 1.30 -10.50 -11.05
C LEU A 26 0.47 -9.58 -10.16
N PHE A 27 0.84 -9.46 -8.88
CA PHE A 27 0.09 -8.64 -7.92
C PHE A 27 0.13 -7.14 -8.26
N PRO A 28 1.30 -6.49 -8.45
CA PRO A 28 1.36 -5.08 -8.77
C PRO A 28 0.71 -4.73 -10.11
N LYS A 29 0.82 -5.60 -11.13
CA LYS A 29 0.10 -5.42 -12.40
C LYS A 29 -1.42 -5.43 -12.22
N ALA A 30 -1.94 -6.39 -11.46
CA ALA A 30 -3.36 -6.46 -11.16
C ALA A 30 -3.84 -5.22 -10.37
N SER A 31 -3.05 -4.79 -9.39
CA SER A 31 -3.31 -3.56 -8.61
C SER A 31 -3.28 -2.30 -9.48
N ALA A 32 -2.29 -2.15 -10.36
CA ALA A 32 -2.17 -1.03 -11.29
C ALA A 32 -3.34 -0.99 -12.27
N LYS A 33 -3.71 -2.15 -12.84
CA LYS A 33 -4.90 -2.26 -13.69
C LYS A 33 -6.18 -1.86 -12.95
N GLY A 34 -6.41 -2.40 -11.76
CA GLY A 34 -7.57 -2.05 -10.95
C GLY A 34 -7.60 -0.56 -10.60
N THR A 35 -6.45 0.05 -10.33
CA THR A 35 -6.31 1.48 -10.03
C THR A 35 -6.68 2.32 -11.25
N ALA A 36 -6.18 1.96 -12.44
CA ALA A 36 -6.52 2.64 -13.68
C ALA A 36 -8.02 2.55 -14.01
N ASP A 37 -8.63 1.39 -13.79
CA ASP A 37 -10.06 1.17 -14.01
C ASP A 37 -10.92 2.00 -13.02
N LEU A 38 -10.50 2.10 -11.76
CA LEU A 38 -11.15 2.93 -10.75
C LEU A 38 -10.97 4.43 -11.01
N ALA A 39 -9.77 4.86 -11.39
CA ALA A 39 -9.48 6.26 -11.72
C ALA A 39 -10.43 6.75 -12.82
N LYS A 40 -10.57 5.98 -13.90
CA LYS A 40 -11.51 6.29 -15.00
C LYS A 40 -12.95 6.39 -14.52
N LYS A 41 -13.41 5.47 -13.66
CA LYS A 41 -14.76 5.50 -13.09
C LYS A 41 -14.99 6.69 -12.18
N ALA A 42 -13.95 7.14 -11.47
CA ALA A 42 -13.98 8.28 -10.57
C ALA A 42 -13.76 9.64 -11.28
N GLY A 43 -13.59 9.64 -12.62
CA GLY A 43 -13.38 10.86 -13.40
C GLY A 43 -11.93 11.35 -13.48
N LEU A 44 -10.96 10.58 -12.95
CA LEU A 44 -9.53 10.89 -13.09
C LEU A 44 -8.99 10.40 -14.43
N GLN A 45 -8.16 11.22 -15.08
CA GLN A 45 -7.42 10.88 -16.28
C GLN A 45 -6.10 10.20 -15.92
N VAL A 46 -5.89 8.98 -16.42
CA VAL A 46 -4.57 8.32 -16.37
C VAL A 46 -3.67 8.94 -17.44
N VAL A 47 -2.76 9.82 -17.02
CA VAL A 47 -1.88 10.59 -17.94
C VAL A 47 -0.52 9.93 -18.16
N PHE A 48 -0.14 9.00 -17.28
CA PHE A 48 1.08 8.22 -17.40
C PHE A 48 0.89 6.85 -16.75
N GLN A 49 1.37 5.79 -17.41
CA GLN A 49 1.40 4.46 -16.83
C GLN A 49 2.61 3.68 -17.36
N GLU A 50 3.50 3.23 -16.48
CA GLU A 50 4.69 2.49 -16.86
C GLU A 50 5.06 1.43 -15.82
N ALA A 51 5.45 0.25 -16.28
CA ALA A 51 5.93 -0.83 -15.42
C ALA A 51 7.47 -0.85 -15.41
N TYR A 52 8.06 -1.29 -14.29
CA TYR A 52 9.49 -1.53 -14.14
C TYR A 52 9.75 -3.00 -13.78
N PRO A 53 10.90 -3.58 -14.16
CA PRO A 53 11.20 -4.99 -13.88
C PRO A 53 11.41 -5.25 -12.39
N LYS A 54 11.18 -6.48 -11.94
CA LYS A 54 11.51 -6.90 -10.57
C LYS A 54 13.00 -6.73 -10.27
N GLY A 55 13.32 -6.29 -9.05
CA GLY A 55 14.71 -6.09 -8.60
C GLY A 55 15.35 -4.83 -9.18
N HIS A 56 14.55 -3.89 -9.68
CA HIS A 56 15.02 -2.58 -10.10
C HIS A 56 15.38 -1.75 -8.88
N ALA A 57 16.54 -1.09 -8.89
CA ALA A 57 17.02 -0.30 -7.75
C ALA A 57 17.11 1.21 -8.05
N ASP A 58 17.14 1.60 -9.32
CA ASP A 58 17.27 2.99 -9.76
C ASP A 58 16.02 3.42 -10.53
N PHE A 59 15.20 4.23 -9.90
CA PHE A 59 13.94 4.74 -10.42
C PHE A 59 14.09 6.14 -11.04
N ALA A 60 15.29 6.71 -11.15
CA ALA A 60 15.46 8.12 -11.48
C ALA A 60 14.86 8.50 -12.85
N ALA A 61 15.08 7.65 -13.86
CA ALA A 61 14.52 7.85 -15.19
C ALA A 61 12.99 7.73 -15.19
N LEU A 62 12.43 6.74 -14.48
CA LEU A 62 11.00 6.56 -14.32
C LEU A 62 10.37 7.76 -13.60
N LEU A 63 10.99 8.22 -12.53
CA LEU A 63 10.54 9.37 -11.74
C LEU A 63 10.61 10.69 -12.50
N THR A 64 11.58 10.83 -13.41
CA THR A 64 11.64 11.98 -14.32
C THR A 64 10.46 11.98 -15.30
N LYS A 65 10.07 10.81 -15.83
CA LYS A 65 8.86 10.69 -16.66
C LYS A 65 7.59 10.97 -15.85
N VAL A 66 7.50 10.47 -14.62
CA VAL A 66 6.40 10.79 -13.70
C VAL A 66 6.31 12.30 -13.48
N LYS A 67 7.42 12.97 -13.19
CA LYS A 67 7.48 14.44 -13.04
C LYS A 67 7.02 15.16 -14.31
N ALA A 68 7.47 14.70 -15.48
CA ALA A 68 7.09 15.27 -16.77
C ALA A 68 5.60 15.07 -17.11
N SER A 69 4.96 14.02 -16.56
CA SER A 69 3.52 13.81 -16.73
C SER A 69 2.65 14.87 -16.04
N ASN A 70 3.22 15.60 -15.06
CA ASN A 70 2.54 16.62 -14.29
C ASN A 70 1.22 16.15 -13.64
N ALA A 71 1.13 14.85 -13.31
CA ALA A 71 -0.04 14.28 -12.66
C ALA A 71 -0.21 14.82 -11.23
N ASP A 72 -1.46 15.04 -10.82
CA ASP A 72 -1.80 15.41 -9.44
C ASP A 72 -1.47 14.28 -8.45
N VAL A 73 -1.68 13.03 -8.90
CA VAL A 73 -1.54 11.82 -8.08
C VAL A 73 -0.47 10.91 -8.68
N LEU A 74 0.38 10.34 -7.82
CA LEU A 74 1.20 9.18 -8.13
C LEU A 74 0.66 7.95 -7.37
N ALA A 75 0.31 6.92 -8.13
CA ALA A 75 -0.04 5.61 -7.60
C ALA A 75 1.07 4.61 -7.93
N ALA A 76 1.74 4.09 -6.91
CA ALA A 76 2.79 3.09 -7.07
C ALA A 76 2.32 1.72 -6.54
N ALA A 77 2.12 0.79 -7.47
CA ALA A 77 1.90 -0.62 -7.14
C ALA A 77 3.27 -1.31 -7.01
N THR A 78 3.69 -1.56 -5.78
CA THR A 78 5.06 -1.95 -5.45
C THR A 78 5.13 -2.73 -4.12
N TYR A 79 6.32 -3.19 -3.77
CA TYR A 79 6.66 -3.82 -2.50
C TYR A 79 7.54 -2.91 -1.65
N PHE A 80 7.81 -3.33 -0.41
CA PHE A 80 8.46 -2.49 0.60
C PHE A 80 9.82 -1.90 0.17
N ASP A 81 10.74 -2.71 -0.34
CA ASP A 81 12.10 -2.24 -0.67
C ASP A 81 12.08 -1.18 -1.79
N ASP A 82 11.31 -1.46 -2.84
CA ASP A 82 11.10 -0.54 -3.96
C ASP A 82 10.36 0.72 -3.51
N ALA A 83 9.37 0.60 -2.62
CA ALA A 83 8.66 1.75 -2.05
C ALA A 83 9.61 2.70 -1.31
N VAL A 84 10.53 2.15 -0.50
CA VAL A 84 11.56 2.93 0.20
C VAL A 84 12.50 3.61 -0.80
N ALA A 85 12.95 2.89 -1.82
CA ALA A 85 13.83 3.43 -2.86
C ALA A 85 13.16 4.55 -3.67
N ILE A 86 11.90 4.35 -4.09
CA ILE A 86 11.09 5.33 -4.81
C ILE A 86 10.92 6.60 -3.96
N ALA A 87 10.54 6.47 -2.68
CA ALA A 87 10.33 7.62 -1.80
C ALA A 87 11.61 8.45 -1.61
N ARG A 88 12.78 7.79 -1.44
CA ARG A 88 14.08 8.48 -1.37
C ARG A 88 14.40 9.22 -2.65
N GLN A 89 14.28 8.56 -3.79
CA GLN A 89 14.64 9.17 -5.08
C GLN A 89 13.66 10.25 -5.52
N MET A 90 12.37 10.16 -5.13
CA MET A 90 11.41 11.24 -5.33
C MET A 90 11.87 12.52 -4.61
N LYS A 91 12.36 12.39 -3.37
CA LYS A 91 12.92 13.52 -2.62
C LYS A 91 14.16 14.09 -3.31
N ASP A 92 15.10 13.23 -3.71
CA ASP A 92 16.35 13.65 -4.36
C ASP A 92 16.10 14.37 -5.70
N LEU A 93 15.09 13.93 -6.46
CA LEU A 93 14.72 14.49 -7.77
C LEU A 93 13.65 15.59 -7.71
N ASN A 94 13.21 15.95 -6.50
CA ASN A 94 12.12 16.88 -6.26
C ASN A 94 10.87 16.54 -7.09
N VAL A 95 10.42 15.29 -6.99
CA VAL A 95 9.17 14.77 -7.55
C VAL A 95 8.13 14.79 -6.44
N ASN A 96 7.20 15.74 -6.50
CA ASN A 96 6.27 16.02 -5.41
C ASN A 96 4.83 16.18 -5.92
N PRO A 97 4.15 15.08 -6.28
CA PRO A 97 2.73 15.12 -6.64
C PRO A 97 1.90 15.55 -5.42
N LYS A 98 0.68 16.06 -5.64
CA LYS A 98 -0.23 16.46 -4.54
C LYS A 98 -0.60 15.28 -3.65
N MET A 99 -0.64 14.08 -4.20
CA MET A 99 -0.83 12.83 -3.46
C MET A 99 0.07 11.72 -3.99
N PHE A 100 0.64 10.94 -3.09
CA PHE A 100 1.44 9.76 -3.42
C PHE A 100 0.95 8.55 -2.62
N GLY A 101 0.58 7.47 -3.29
CA GLY A 101 0.11 6.25 -2.64
C GLY A 101 0.85 4.98 -3.05
N LEU A 102 0.97 4.06 -2.11
CA LEU A 102 1.70 2.79 -2.23
C LEU A 102 0.80 1.61 -1.92
N THR A 103 0.98 0.48 -2.61
CA THR A 103 0.25 -0.75 -2.30
C THR A 103 0.75 -1.44 -1.04
N VAL A 104 2.05 -1.70 -0.93
CA VAL A 104 2.64 -2.44 0.19
C VAL A 104 3.80 -1.65 0.76
N GLY A 105 3.89 -1.60 2.08
CA GLY A 105 5.06 -1.11 2.80
C GLY A 105 4.82 0.19 3.55
N GLY A 106 3.93 1.07 3.05
CA GLY A 106 3.67 2.36 3.69
C GLY A 106 3.06 2.26 5.10
N ASP A 107 2.42 1.14 5.41
CA ASP A 107 1.80 0.81 6.70
C ASP A 107 2.76 0.07 7.67
N ILE A 108 3.95 -0.32 7.21
CA ILE A 108 4.92 -1.06 8.02
C ILE A 108 5.73 -0.05 8.84
N PRO A 109 5.85 -0.20 10.18
CA PRO A 109 6.61 0.73 11.03
C PRO A 109 8.03 1.03 10.52
N LYS A 110 8.69 0.00 9.98
CA LYS A 110 10.01 0.10 9.36
C LYS A 110 10.09 1.13 8.23
N PHE A 111 9.01 1.37 7.49
CA PHE A 111 8.96 2.39 6.44
C PHE A 111 9.20 3.78 7.00
N HIS A 112 8.55 4.10 8.12
CA HIS A 112 8.76 5.36 8.83
C HIS A 112 10.16 5.44 9.43
N GLU A 113 10.65 4.35 10.03
CA GLU A 113 12.03 4.29 10.57
C GLU A 113 13.10 4.58 9.51
N ASP A 114 12.95 3.99 8.32
CA ASP A 114 13.92 4.07 7.22
C ASP A 114 13.87 5.43 6.47
N LEU A 115 12.73 6.13 6.48
CA LEU A 115 12.49 7.36 5.70
C LEU A 115 12.31 8.63 6.52
N LYS A 116 11.93 8.50 7.80
CA LYS A 116 11.64 9.59 8.74
C LYS A 116 10.65 10.59 8.11
N GLN A 117 11.02 11.88 8.08
CA GLN A 117 10.22 12.95 7.46
C GLN A 117 9.85 12.69 5.99
N THR A 118 10.58 11.85 5.28
CA THR A 118 10.29 11.51 3.88
C THR A 118 9.08 10.57 3.76
N ALA A 119 8.70 9.87 4.83
CA ALA A 119 7.49 9.04 4.86
C ALA A 119 6.19 9.86 5.06
N GLU A 120 6.31 11.11 5.51
CA GLU A 120 5.15 11.94 5.82
C GLU A 120 4.35 12.24 4.55
N TYR A 121 3.02 12.24 4.68
CA TYR A 121 2.06 12.45 3.58
C TYR A 121 2.09 11.40 2.46
N ILE A 122 2.74 10.26 2.68
CA ILE A 122 2.62 9.08 1.80
C ILE A 122 1.43 8.23 2.27
N TYR A 123 0.57 7.85 1.33
CA TYR A 123 -0.66 7.11 1.61
C TYR A 123 -0.40 5.60 1.44
N GLY A 124 -0.50 4.84 2.53
CA GLY A 124 -0.52 3.38 2.49
C GLY A 124 -1.93 2.84 2.33
N ALA A 125 -2.06 1.70 1.65
CA ALA A 125 -3.28 0.90 1.64
C ALA A 125 -3.20 -0.17 2.74
N THR A 126 -4.21 -0.20 3.62
CA THR A 126 -4.31 -1.18 4.70
C THR A 126 -5.67 -1.88 4.65
N GLN A 127 -5.68 -3.19 4.89
CA GLN A 127 -6.91 -3.99 4.99
C GLN A 127 -7.43 -4.07 6.43
N TRP A 128 -6.61 -3.66 7.40
CA TRP A 128 -6.91 -3.76 8.82
C TRP A 128 -6.13 -2.73 9.62
N GLU A 129 -6.77 -2.06 10.57
CA GLU A 129 -6.13 -1.19 11.55
C GLU A 129 -6.64 -1.52 12.96
N PRO A 130 -5.83 -1.34 14.02
CA PRO A 130 -6.25 -1.58 15.40
C PRO A 130 -7.47 -0.76 15.84
N THR A 131 -7.70 0.36 15.16
CA THR A 131 -8.79 1.31 15.45
C THR A 131 -10.10 0.96 14.74
N LEU A 132 -10.11 -0.04 13.86
CA LEU A 132 -11.34 -0.45 13.18
C LEU A 132 -12.32 -1.05 14.18
N PRO A 133 -13.65 -0.82 14.01
CA PRO A 133 -14.67 -1.26 14.95
C PRO A 133 -15.00 -2.75 14.81
N TYR A 134 -14.01 -3.59 14.46
CA TYR A 134 -14.19 -5.03 14.33
C TYR A 134 -13.97 -5.71 15.69
N PRO A 135 -14.87 -6.63 16.10
CA PRO A 135 -14.68 -7.40 17.32
C PRO A 135 -13.32 -8.13 17.32
N GLY A 136 -12.56 -8.02 18.41
CA GLY A 136 -11.26 -8.69 18.56
C GLY A 136 -10.06 -7.90 18.02
N ALA A 137 -10.25 -6.80 17.28
CA ALA A 137 -9.16 -6.04 16.69
C ALA A 137 -8.23 -5.42 17.76
N LYS A 138 -8.82 -4.78 18.79
CA LYS A 138 -8.07 -4.16 19.88
C LYS A 138 -7.38 -5.19 20.77
N GLU A 139 -8.03 -6.32 20.99
CA GLU A 139 -7.52 -7.45 21.77
C GLU A 139 -6.29 -8.07 21.07
N PHE A 140 -6.38 -8.32 19.76
CA PHE A 140 -5.25 -8.78 18.97
C PHE A 140 -4.10 -7.78 19.00
N ALA A 141 -4.35 -6.49 18.77
CA ALA A 141 -3.31 -5.46 18.79
C ALA A 141 -2.56 -5.42 20.13
N THR A 142 -3.32 -5.43 21.23
CA THR A 142 -2.75 -5.43 22.59
C THR A 142 -1.91 -6.68 22.85
N ALA A 143 -2.41 -7.86 22.46
CA ALA A 143 -1.69 -9.12 22.63
C ALA A 143 -0.41 -9.19 21.79
N PHE A 144 -0.46 -8.69 20.55
CA PHE A 144 0.66 -8.65 19.63
C PHE A 144 1.77 -7.72 20.14
N GLN A 145 1.43 -6.48 20.53
CA GLN A 145 2.37 -5.53 21.11
C GLN A 145 3.07 -6.11 22.35
N LYS A 146 2.33 -6.82 23.21
CA LYS A 146 2.91 -7.49 24.39
C LYS A 146 3.89 -8.61 24.03
N ALA A 147 3.64 -9.33 22.94
CA ALA A 147 4.45 -10.47 22.52
C ALA A 147 5.70 -10.06 21.72
N PHE A 148 5.59 -9.03 20.88
CA PHE A 148 6.62 -8.69 19.88
C PHE A 148 7.22 -7.29 20.08
N ASN A 149 6.70 -6.50 21.02
CA ASN A 149 7.17 -5.17 21.37
C ASN A 149 7.13 -4.16 20.20
N HIS A 150 6.27 -4.39 19.21
CA HIS A 150 5.95 -3.44 18.14
C HIS A 150 4.50 -3.65 17.67
N GLU A 151 3.93 -2.62 17.04
CA GLU A 151 2.54 -2.65 16.57
C GLU A 151 2.40 -3.64 15.41
N PRO A 152 1.27 -4.37 15.30
CA PRO A 152 1.04 -5.29 14.20
C PRO A 152 0.77 -4.56 12.88
N SER A 153 1.30 -5.10 11.78
CA SER A 153 0.81 -4.75 10.43
C SER A 153 -0.44 -5.54 10.08
N TYR A 154 -1.16 -5.15 9.02
CA TYR A 154 -2.31 -5.93 8.54
C TYR A 154 -1.91 -7.36 8.13
N HIS A 155 -0.64 -7.60 7.75
CA HIS A 155 -0.13 -8.94 7.45
C HIS A 155 -0.12 -9.83 8.71
N ALA A 156 0.31 -9.28 9.85
CA ALA A 156 0.26 -9.98 11.13
C ALA A 156 -1.19 -10.27 11.55
N ALA A 157 -2.09 -9.31 11.35
CA ALA A 157 -3.52 -9.49 11.60
C ALA A 157 -4.14 -10.59 10.72
N ALA A 158 -3.79 -10.61 9.42
CA ALA A 158 -4.24 -11.63 8.48
C ALA A 158 -3.72 -13.02 8.85
N GLY A 159 -2.44 -13.13 9.24
CA GLY A 159 -1.86 -14.38 9.73
C GLY A 159 -2.57 -14.91 10.99
N TYR A 160 -2.84 -14.03 11.96
CA TYR A 160 -3.59 -14.36 13.16
C TYR A 160 -5.00 -14.84 12.84
N ALA A 161 -5.74 -14.11 12.00
CA ALA A 161 -7.07 -14.49 11.56
C ALA A 161 -7.09 -15.85 10.86
N GLY A 162 -6.09 -16.13 10.00
CA GLY A 162 -5.92 -17.42 9.35
C GLY A 162 -5.78 -18.57 10.35
N CYS A 163 -4.93 -18.41 11.37
CA CYS A 163 -4.77 -19.40 12.45
C CYS A 163 -6.08 -19.61 13.25
N MET A 164 -6.82 -18.54 13.55
CA MET A 164 -8.09 -18.62 14.26
C MET A 164 -9.15 -19.39 13.46
N ILE A 165 -9.26 -19.11 12.15
CA ILE A 165 -10.17 -19.82 11.25
C ILE A 165 -9.80 -21.30 11.17
N TYR A 166 -8.51 -21.62 11.05
CA TYR A 166 -8.03 -23.00 11.02
C TYR A 166 -8.37 -23.74 12.33
N ALA A 167 -8.05 -23.16 13.49
CA ALA A 167 -8.33 -23.76 14.79
C ALA A 167 -9.83 -24.03 14.99
N GLU A 168 -10.69 -23.08 14.62
CA GLU A 168 -12.14 -23.25 14.68
C GLU A 168 -12.64 -24.32 13.70
N GLY A 169 -12.05 -24.40 12.51
CA GLY A 169 -12.32 -25.46 11.55
C GLY A 169 -11.99 -26.85 12.10
N VAL A 170 -10.81 -27.02 12.71
CA VAL A 170 -10.39 -28.27 13.36
C VAL A 170 -11.33 -28.63 14.52
N ARG A 171 -11.73 -27.65 15.34
CA ARG A 171 -12.66 -27.86 16.45
C ARG A 171 -14.03 -28.33 15.97
N ARG A 172 -14.56 -27.72 14.90
CA ARG A 172 -15.86 -28.10 14.31
C ARG A 172 -15.83 -29.45 13.59
N ALA A 173 -14.70 -29.80 12.98
CA ALA A 173 -14.51 -31.09 12.32
C ALA A 173 -14.40 -32.27 13.31
N GLY A 174 -14.44 -32.01 14.62
CA GLY A 174 -14.38 -33.06 15.66
C GLY A 174 -12.98 -33.65 15.88
N ALA A 175 -11.95 -33.09 15.25
CA ALA A 175 -10.59 -33.62 15.31
C ALA A 175 -9.82 -33.27 16.61
N LEU A 176 -10.43 -32.50 17.51
CA LEU A 176 -9.94 -32.24 18.88
C LEU A 176 -10.95 -32.75 19.92
N GLY A 177 -11.41 -33.98 19.72
CA GLY A 177 -12.32 -34.70 20.61
C GLY A 177 -11.85 -36.11 20.89
N SER A 178 -10.79 -36.24 21.70
CA SER A 178 -10.62 -37.24 22.78
C SER A 178 -9.35 -36.92 23.56
#